data_AF-A0A7C2SC98-F1
#
_entry.id   AF-A0A7C2SC98-F1
#
_cell.length_a   1.000
_cell.length_b   1.000
_cell.length_c   1.000
_cell.angle_alpha   90.00
_cell.angle_beta   90.00
_cell.angle_gamma   90.00
#
_symmetry.space_group_name_H-M   'P 1'
#
loop_
_entity.id
_entity.type
_entity.pdbx_description
1 polymer ?
#
loop_
_entity_poly.entity_id
_entity_poly.type
_entity_poly.pdbx_seq_one_letter_code
_entity_poly.pdbx_strand_id
1 'polypeptide(L)'
;MTINYRLIDELAELPGVVAAGGFTFRGDQKVYRGPLNDAEAFAIATAARATLESMRMQGDIMQMFTTVCSPGAKECGLEGGKGFAVRGPVRTICVVSNAFCIIDNAKTSLTPVLRLMLERQADAPDVLI
;
A
#
# COMPACT_ATOMS: atom_id res chain seq x y z
N MET A 1 0.85 -7.07 -12.86
CA MET A 1 1.34 -7.29 -11.49
C MET A 1 0.63 -8.48 -10.89
N THR A 2 1.39 -9.47 -10.40
CA THR A 2 0.84 -10.68 -9.76
C THR A 2 0.77 -10.48 -8.25
N ILE A 3 -0.20 -11.09 -7.60
CA ILE A 3 -0.31 -11.03 -6.14
C ILE A 3 0.78 -11.91 -5.51
N ASN A 4 1.52 -11.37 -4.53
CA ASN A 4 2.47 -12.13 -3.73
C ASN A 4 1.75 -12.86 -2.59
N TYR A 5 1.22 -14.05 -2.88
CA TYR A 5 0.46 -14.86 -1.91
C TYR A 5 1.25 -15.16 -0.63
N ARG A 6 2.55 -15.44 -0.78
CA ARG A 6 3.44 -15.71 0.36
C ARG A 6 3.54 -14.52 1.31
N LEU A 7 3.67 -13.30 0.77
CA LEU A 7 3.64 -12.09 1.60
C LEU A 7 2.31 -11.96 2.34
N ILE A 8 1.17 -12.23 1.69
CA ILE A 8 -0.14 -12.12 2.35
C ILE A 8 -0.27 -13.12 3.50
N ASP A 9 0.21 -14.34 3.31
CA ASP A 9 0.24 -15.35 4.36
C ASP A 9 1.18 -14.94 5.52
N GLU A 10 2.41 -14.50 5.21
CA GLU A 10 3.37 -14.00 6.23
C GLU A 10 2.81 -12.80 7.01
N LEU A 11 2.10 -11.88 6.34
CA LEU A 11 1.45 -10.74 7.00
C LEU A 11 0.32 -11.18 7.93
N ALA A 12 -0.49 -12.16 7.52
CA ALA A 12 -1.60 -12.64 8.33
C ALA A 12 -1.14 -13.34 9.62
N GLU A 13 0.07 -13.88 9.64
CA GLU A 13 0.69 -14.53 10.80
C GLU A 13 1.36 -13.53 11.76
N LEU A 14 1.61 -12.28 11.33
CA LEU A 14 2.26 -11.29 12.18
C LEU A 14 1.37 -10.90 13.38
N PRO A 15 1.92 -10.89 14.61
CA PRO A 15 1.19 -10.46 15.79
C PRO A 15 0.59 -9.06 15.63
N GLY A 16 -0.72 -8.95 15.89
CA GLY A 16 -1.46 -7.69 15.80
C GLY A 16 -1.95 -7.32 14.41
N VAL A 17 -1.59 -8.07 13.36
CA VAL A 17 -2.28 -7.98 12.07
C VAL A 17 -3.65 -8.67 12.20
N VAL A 18 -4.69 -7.97 11.76
CA VAL A 18 -6.07 -8.47 11.79
C VAL A 18 -6.44 -9.09 10.46
N ALA A 19 -6.07 -8.45 9.38
CA ALA A 19 -6.31 -8.95 8.04
C ALA A 19 -5.19 -8.50 7.11
N ALA A 20 -4.93 -9.30 6.09
CA ALA A 20 -3.99 -8.99 5.02
C ALA A 20 -4.60 -9.38 3.69
N GLY A 21 -4.21 -8.69 2.62
CA GLY A 21 -4.70 -9.03 1.29
C GLY A 21 -3.90 -8.38 0.18
N GLY A 22 -4.19 -8.80 -1.04
CA GLY A 22 -3.57 -8.27 -2.23
C GLY A 22 -4.57 -8.09 -3.35
N PHE A 23 -4.23 -7.21 -4.28
CA PHE A 23 -5.05 -6.91 -5.45
C PHE A 23 -4.20 -6.93 -6.73
N THR A 24 -4.83 -7.10 -7.88
CA THR A 24 -4.19 -6.85 -9.17
C THR A 24 -4.24 -5.38 -9.53
N PHE A 25 -3.41 -4.98 -10.50
CA PHE A 25 -3.44 -3.62 -11.05
C PHE A 25 -4.84 -3.20 -11.51
N ARG A 26 -5.61 -4.10 -12.13
CA ARG A 26 -7.00 -3.80 -12.54
C ARG A 26 -8.02 -3.93 -11.40
N GLY A 27 -7.62 -4.38 -10.21
CA GLY A 27 -8.50 -4.61 -9.06
C GLY A 27 -9.49 -5.76 -9.24
N ASP A 28 -9.34 -6.56 -10.31
CA ASP A 28 -10.21 -7.65 -10.71
C ASP A 28 -9.95 -8.96 -9.95
N GLN A 29 -8.69 -9.20 -9.54
CA GLN A 29 -8.35 -10.32 -8.67
C GLN A 29 -7.93 -9.80 -7.31
N LYS A 30 -8.46 -10.44 -6.26
CA LYS A 30 -8.17 -10.13 -4.87
C LYS A 30 -8.00 -11.41 -4.07
N VAL A 31 -7.06 -11.40 -3.13
CA VAL A 31 -6.93 -12.43 -2.10
C VAL A 31 -6.90 -11.74 -0.76
N TYR A 32 -7.44 -12.41 0.27
CA TYR A 32 -7.32 -11.92 1.63
C TYR A 32 -7.23 -13.06 2.64
N ARG A 33 -6.78 -12.69 3.84
CA ARG A 33 -6.68 -13.51 5.05
C ARG A 33 -7.20 -12.68 6.22
N GLY A 34 -7.72 -13.36 7.24
CA GLY A 34 -8.33 -12.72 8.40
C GLY A 34 -9.85 -12.55 8.26
N PRO A 35 -10.49 -11.91 9.25
CA PRO A 35 -11.94 -11.87 9.40
C PRO A 35 -12.57 -10.74 8.58
N LEU A 36 -12.27 -10.69 7.28
CA LEU A 36 -12.97 -9.82 6.32
C LEU A 36 -14.02 -10.63 5.57
N ASN A 37 -15.15 -10.03 5.24
CA ASN A 37 -16.05 -10.57 4.23
C ASN A 37 -15.65 -10.08 2.82
N ASP A 38 -16.23 -10.69 1.79
CA ASP A 38 -15.89 -10.39 0.39
C ASP A 38 -16.13 -8.93 -0.02
N ALA A 39 -17.15 -8.30 0.57
CA ALA A 39 -17.51 -6.91 0.30
C ALA A 39 -16.54 -5.93 0.98
N GLU A 40 -16.15 -6.21 2.22
CA GLU A 40 -15.12 -5.44 2.94
C GLU A 40 -13.77 -5.54 2.22
N ALA A 41 -13.36 -6.76 1.88
CA ALA A 41 -12.12 -7.00 1.14
C ALA A 41 -12.14 -6.30 -0.23
N PHE A 42 -13.30 -6.27 -0.91
CA PHE A 42 -13.48 -5.51 -2.15
C PHE A 42 -13.30 -4.01 -1.95
N ALA A 43 -14.00 -3.45 -0.97
CA ALA A 43 -13.98 -2.02 -0.69
C ALA A 43 -12.57 -1.55 -0.34
N ILE A 44 -11.86 -2.30 0.50
CA ILE A 44 -10.48 -1.97 0.89
C ILE A 44 -9.53 -2.06 -0.30
N ALA A 45 -9.58 -3.14 -1.08
CA ALA A 45 -8.73 -3.29 -2.26
C ALA A 45 -8.95 -2.15 -3.28
N THR A 46 -10.21 -1.80 -3.51
CA THR A 46 -10.59 -0.71 -4.43
C THR A 46 -10.10 0.64 -3.92
N ALA A 47 -10.33 0.95 -2.64
CA ALA A 47 -9.90 2.20 -2.02
C ALA A 47 -8.37 2.30 -1.97
N ALA A 48 -7.67 1.21 -1.63
CA ALA A 48 -6.23 1.13 -1.61
C ALA A 48 -5.63 1.45 -2.99
N ARG A 49 -6.17 0.83 -4.03
CA ARG A 49 -5.75 1.11 -5.41
C ARG A 49 -5.99 2.57 -5.80
N ALA A 50 -7.22 3.07 -5.64
CA ALA A 50 -7.56 4.43 -6.01
C ALA A 50 -6.69 5.47 -5.28
N THR A 51 -6.38 5.21 -4.01
CA THR A 51 -5.51 6.06 -3.20
C THR A 51 -4.07 6.04 -3.70
N LEU A 52 -3.51 4.87 -4.02
CA LEU A 52 -2.17 4.75 -4.60
C LEU A 52 -2.05 5.49 -5.94
N GLU A 53 -3.00 5.26 -6.85
CA GLU A 53 -3.03 5.93 -8.15
C GLU A 53 -3.12 7.47 -7.98
N SER A 54 -3.97 7.94 -7.07
CA SER A 54 -4.08 9.37 -6.76
C SER A 54 -2.80 9.95 -6.15
N MET A 55 -2.13 9.24 -5.24
CA MET A 55 -0.89 9.70 -4.64
C MET A 55 0.25 9.78 -5.65
N ARG A 56 0.31 8.82 -6.58
CA ARG A 56 1.30 8.84 -7.66
C ARG A 56 1.09 10.04 -8.58
N MET A 57 -0.15 10.28 -9.03
CA MET A 57 -0.49 11.47 -9.81
C MET A 57 -0.11 12.76 -9.09
N GLN A 58 -0.33 12.85 -7.78
CA GLN A 58 0.09 14.01 -6.98
C GLN A 58 1.61 14.16 -6.93
N GLY A 59 2.35 13.05 -6.83
CA GLY A 59 3.81 13.01 -6.94
C GLY A 59 4.30 13.51 -8.30
N ASP A 60 3.73 13.01 -9.38
CA ASP A 60 4.09 13.41 -10.75
C ASP A 60 3.83 14.92 -10.99
N ILE A 61 2.71 15.44 -10.50
CA ILE A 61 2.40 16.89 -10.56
C ILE A 61 3.43 17.70 -9.76
N MET A 62 3.82 17.23 -8.57
CA MET A 62 4.82 17.91 -7.76
C MET A 62 6.21 17.88 -8.42
N GLN A 63 6.59 16.74 -9.02
CA GLN A 63 7.82 16.61 -9.77
C GLN A 63 7.83 17.57 -10.97
N MET A 64 6.75 17.62 -11.75
CA MET A 64 6.58 18.58 -12.85
C MET A 64 6.73 20.03 -12.34
N PHE A 65 6.10 20.37 -11.22
CA PHE A 65 6.17 21.72 -10.67
C PHE A 65 7.60 22.13 -10.31
N THR A 66 8.35 21.25 -9.64
CA THR A 66 9.73 21.52 -9.22
C THR A 66 10.75 21.50 -10.36
N THR A 67 10.50 20.75 -11.43
CA THR A 67 11.44 20.61 -12.56
C THR A 67 11.17 21.59 -13.69
N VAL A 68 9.89 21.87 -13.99
CA VAL A 68 9.48 22.70 -15.13
C VAL A 68 9.04 24.09 -14.69
N CYS A 69 8.17 24.18 -13.69
CA CYS A 69 7.52 25.45 -13.31
C CYS A 69 8.37 26.32 -12.39
N SER A 70 9.36 25.74 -11.71
CA SER A 70 10.28 26.46 -10.81
C SER A 70 11.72 25.95 -10.98
N PRO A 71 12.43 26.30 -12.07
CA PRO A 71 13.72 25.70 -12.46
C PRO A 71 14.91 25.90 -11.50
N GLY A 72 14.69 26.53 -10.34
CA GLY A 72 15.68 26.67 -9.26
C GLY A 72 15.20 26.09 -7.91
N ALA A 73 13.99 25.52 -7.87
CA ALA A 73 13.53 24.76 -6.73
C ALA A 73 14.28 23.42 -6.68
N LYS A 74 14.62 22.98 -5.47
CA LYS A 74 15.16 21.63 -5.29
C LYS A 74 14.11 20.61 -5.77
N GLU A 75 14.55 19.62 -6.54
CA GLU A 75 13.67 18.55 -7.02
C GLU A 75 12.88 17.95 -5.86
N CYS A 76 11.58 17.77 -6.11
CA CYS A 76 10.70 17.04 -5.22
C CYS A 76 11.19 15.58 -5.16
N GLY A 77 11.63 15.12 -3.98
CA GLY A 77 12.06 13.74 -3.76
C GLY A 77 10.92 12.73 -3.68
N LEU A 78 9.75 13.08 -4.23
CA LEU A 78 8.52 12.29 -4.18
C LEU A 78 8.36 11.53 -5.51
N GLU A 79 9.35 10.73 -5.85
CA GLU A 79 9.34 9.90 -7.05
C GLU A 79 8.88 8.48 -6.69
N GLY A 80 7.92 7.93 -7.44
CA GLY A 80 7.50 6.53 -7.30
C GLY A 80 6.89 6.19 -5.94
N GLY A 81 5.78 6.83 -5.57
CA GLY A 81 5.05 6.54 -4.33
C GLY A 81 4.66 5.06 -4.22
N LYS A 82 5.45 4.28 -3.47
CA LYS A 82 5.29 2.81 -3.37
C LYS A 82 4.22 2.34 -2.40
N GLY A 83 3.62 3.24 -1.63
CA GLY A 83 2.75 2.83 -0.54
C GLY A 83 2.24 4.00 0.27
N PHE A 84 1.30 3.69 1.15
CA PHE A 84 0.79 4.62 2.14
C PHE A 84 0.35 3.90 3.39
N ALA A 85 0.20 4.64 4.49
CA ALA A 85 -0.45 4.15 5.68
C ALA A 85 -1.44 5.19 6.21
N VAL A 86 -2.63 4.74 6.60
CA VAL A 86 -3.65 5.56 7.25
C VAL A 86 -3.86 5.02 8.65
N ARG A 87 -3.57 5.85 9.66
CA ARG A 87 -3.78 5.53 11.06
C ARG A 87 -5.14 6.05 11.52
N GLY A 88 -6.05 5.14 11.82
CA GLY A 88 -7.26 5.43 12.58
C GLY A 88 -7.03 5.31 14.09
N PRO A 89 -8.05 5.57 14.93
CA PRO A 89 -7.94 5.49 16.38
C PRO A 89 -7.61 4.08 16.87
N VAL A 90 -8.26 3.05 16.30
CA VAL A 90 -8.12 1.64 16.73
C VAL A 90 -7.30 0.81 15.74
N ARG A 91 -7.40 1.10 14.45
CA ARG A 91 -6.77 0.33 13.37
C ARG A 91 -5.85 1.21 12.53
N THR A 92 -4.81 0.62 11.97
CA THR A 92 -4.01 1.22 10.89
C THR A 92 -4.15 0.37 9.64
N ILE A 93 -4.38 1.01 8.49
CA ILE A 93 -4.30 0.35 7.19
C ILE A 93 -2.94 0.73 6.59
N CYS A 94 -2.17 -0.26 6.17
CA CYS A 94 -0.92 -0.05 5.43
C CYS A 94 -1.02 -0.74 4.07
N VAL A 95 -0.57 -0.04 3.04
CA VAL A 95 -0.56 -0.49 1.66
C VAL A 95 0.83 -0.28 1.09
N VAL A 96 1.40 -1.31 0.48
CA VAL A 96 2.67 -1.22 -0.25
C VAL A 96 2.50 -2.00 -1.55
N SER A 97 2.75 -1.33 -2.68
CA SER A 97 2.51 -1.82 -4.03
C SER A 97 1.07 -2.33 -4.16
N ASN A 98 0.87 -3.64 -4.31
CA ASN A 98 -0.46 -4.24 -4.44
C ASN A 98 -0.88 -5.10 -3.23
N ALA A 99 -0.20 -4.95 -2.10
CA ALA A 99 -0.53 -5.63 -0.85
C ALA A 99 -1.06 -4.61 0.16
N PHE A 100 -2.02 -5.02 0.98
CA PHE A 100 -2.54 -4.27 2.11
C PHE A 100 -2.58 -5.13 3.37
N CYS A 101 -2.57 -4.46 4.52
CA CYS A 101 -2.86 -5.09 5.81
C CYS A 101 -3.57 -4.12 6.75
N ILE A 102 -4.36 -4.68 7.66
CA ILE A 102 -5.05 -3.99 8.73
C ILE A 102 -4.42 -4.41 10.05
N ILE A 103 -4.00 -3.43 10.84
CA ILE A 103 -3.24 -3.64 12.07
C ILE A 103 -4.07 -3.15 13.27
N ASP A 104 -4.06 -3.90 14.36
CA ASP A 104 -4.53 -3.47 15.67
C ASP A 104 -3.50 -2.58 16.36
N ASN A 105 -3.83 -1.29 16.54
CA ASN A 105 -2.92 -0.32 17.12
C ASN A 105 -2.54 -0.62 18.57
N ALA A 106 -3.34 -1.42 19.29
CA ALA A 106 -3.07 -1.80 20.67
C ALA A 106 -2.14 -3.03 20.78
N LYS A 107 -2.02 -3.83 19.72
CA LYS A 107 -1.28 -5.11 19.75
C LYS A 107 0.08 -5.05 19.06
N THR A 108 0.27 -4.15 18.11
CA THR A 108 1.54 -4.01 17.41
C THR A 108 1.72 -2.61 16.83
N SER A 109 2.93 -2.33 16.35
CA SER A 109 3.26 -1.09 15.64
C SER A 109 3.29 -1.31 14.13
N LEU A 110 3.28 -0.22 13.36
CA LEU A 110 3.40 -0.28 11.91
C LEU A 110 4.78 -0.79 11.46
N THR A 111 5.82 -0.55 12.25
CA THR A 111 7.23 -0.80 11.89
C THR A 111 7.53 -2.23 11.41
N PRO A 112 7.20 -3.31 12.14
CA PRO A 112 7.50 -4.68 11.69
C PRO A 112 6.75 -5.05 10.41
N VAL A 113 5.52 -4.55 10.28
CA VAL A 113 4.66 -4.80 9.11
C VAL A 113 5.21 -4.08 7.88
N LEU A 114 5.50 -2.80 8.00
CA LEU A 114 6.06 -2.00 6.91
C LEU A 114 7.42 -2.55 6.46
N ARG A 115 8.28 -2.97 7.40
CA ARG A 115 9.56 -3.61 7.08
C ARG A 115 9.36 -4.87 6.23
N LEU A 116 8.49 -5.78 6.67
CA LEU A 116 8.21 -7.01 5.92
C LEU A 116 7.66 -6.71 4.53
N MET A 117 6.72 -5.77 4.41
CA MET A 117 6.14 -5.39 3.13
C MET A 117 7.20 -4.82 2.18
N LEU A 118 8.06 -3.91 2.64
CA LEU A 118 9.13 -3.32 1.84
C LEU A 118 10.17 -4.38 1.41
N GLU A 119 10.56 -5.28 2.30
CA GLU A 119 11.51 -6.36 1.99
C GLU A 119 10.96 -7.33 0.94
N ARG A 120 9.67 -7.71 1.04
CA ARG A 120 9.04 -8.67 0.12
C ARG A 120 8.57 -8.06 -1.20
N GLN A 121 8.50 -6.73 -1.28
CA GLN A 121 8.09 -5.96 -2.46
C GLN A 121 9.23 -5.12 -3.04
N ALA A 122 10.49 -5.33 -2.61
CA ALA A 122 11.63 -4.54 -3.06
C ALA A 122 11.77 -4.55 -4.61
N ASP A 123 11.61 -5.73 -5.21
CA ASP A 123 11.69 -5.96 -6.65
C ASP A 123 10.32 -5.87 -7.35
N ALA A 124 9.26 -5.50 -6.62
CA ALA A 124 7.95 -5.34 -7.21
C ALA A 124 8.01 -4.19 -8.23
N PRO A 125 7.57 -4.45 -9.48
CA PRO A 125 7.74 -3.48 -10.52
C PRO A 125 6.81 -2.30 -10.24
N ASP A 126 7.36 -1.10 -10.38
CA ASP A 126 6.68 0.15 -10.04
C ASP A 126 5.80 0.63 -11.21
N VAL A 127 4.89 -0.25 -11.65
CA VAL A 127 4.11 -0.13 -12.90
C VAL A 127 2.68 0.32 -12.65
N LEU A 128 2.45 1.07 -11.58
CA LEU A 128 1.16 1.75 -11.37
C LEU A 128 1.07 3.01 -12.26
N ILE A 129 1.52 2.93 -13.52
CA ILE A 129 1.11 3.72 -14.72
C ILE A 129 1.39 2.86 -15.96
#